data_AF-V6M6G7-F1
#
_entry.id   AF-V6M6G7-F1
#
_cell.length_a   1.000
_cell.length_b   1.000
_cell.length_c   1.000
_cell.angle_alpha   90.00
_cell.angle_beta   90.00
_cell.angle_gamma   90.00
#
_symmetry.space_group_name_H-M   'P 1'
#
loop_
_entity.id
_entity.type
_entity.pdbx_description
1 polymer ?
#
loop_
_entity_poly.entity_id
_entity_poly.type
_entity_poly.pdbx_seq_one_letter_code
_entity_poly.pdbx_strand_id
1 'polypeptide(L)'
;MPGVKNLGNTCYLSSAIQVLANASNIKFPETALSSELQRFRTSQQAFDPHEIKEMLCLDNKQFTGFDQQDANEALLNLINICGLENQFLFNWTISSICESCGRYQQTNNQDIQIVLYKNLFIDDQINEFFSEERVCECGKPVTLKLSQFTPPKQLLVLVQKQNIQGCSKIKFQNNLSIYNYEFKLNSAIYHQGSDTSGHYTAAIRTKSGDFLCNDVHTQNQTIHRGSPNICTVSYELIDRSKIRVLDLQSPCELLKLDKMPFLQHLSIVGQFAIIDSYPVGLKSLSLRYAGLVELPDLSTSPLALLDVSNNKLKTLRPPKSLRVLNISFNRIKVLPDMRQFLNLCVLDCRGLNLQYNYEYLVPEQIQIMKI
;
A
#
# COMPACT_ATOMS: atom_id res chain seq x y z
N MET A 1 10.90 -20.85 -7.65
CA MET A 1 11.13 -19.70 -8.53
C MET A 1 12.19 -20.09 -9.56
N PRO A 2 11.87 -20.14 -10.87
CA PRO A 2 12.88 -20.40 -11.89
C PRO A 2 13.90 -19.25 -11.96
N GLY A 3 15.18 -19.60 -12.12
CA GLY A 3 16.21 -18.64 -12.49
C GLY A 3 16.15 -18.31 -13.98
N VAL A 4 16.88 -17.27 -14.41
CA VAL A 4 16.98 -16.85 -15.81
C VAL A 4 18.43 -16.98 -16.28
N LYS A 5 18.67 -17.67 -17.40
CA LYS A 5 20.02 -17.85 -17.94
C LYS A 5 20.62 -16.51 -18.36
N ASN A 6 21.88 -16.28 -17.97
CA ASN A 6 22.66 -15.16 -18.46
C ASN A 6 23.22 -15.50 -19.85
N LEU A 7 22.89 -14.69 -20.86
CA LEU A 7 23.31 -14.88 -22.26
C LEU A 7 24.58 -14.08 -22.59
N GLY A 8 25.30 -13.57 -21.58
CA GLY A 8 26.45 -12.69 -21.73
C GLY A 8 26.07 -11.25 -21.34
N ASN A 9 26.44 -10.85 -20.12
CA ASN A 9 26.10 -9.55 -19.51
C ASN A 9 24.60 -9.20 -19.53
N THR A 10 23.70 -10.20 -19.57
CA THR A 10 22.25 -9.95 -19.61
C THR A 10 21.59 -9.95 -18.24
N CYS A 11 22.35 -9.75 -17.15
CA CYS A 11 21.79 -9.73 -15.80
C CYS A 11 20.76 -8.59 -15.60
N TYR A 12 20.92 -7.48 -16.32
CA TYR A 12 19.94 -6.40 -16.38
C TYR A 12 18.58 -6.91 -16.88
N LEU A 13 18.58 -7.73 -17.94
CA LEU A 13 17.38 -8.34 -18.51
C LEU A 13 16.80 -9.42 -17.59
N SER A 14 17.66 -10.28 -17.02
CA SER A 14 17.25 -11.27 -16.01
C SER A 14 16.45 -10.61 -14.88
N SER A 15 16.96 -9.51 -14.33
CA SER A 15 16.32 -8.79 -13.23
C SER A 15 15.00 -8.13 -13.64
N ALA A 16 14.92 -7.54 -14.84
CA ALA A 16 13.71 -6.95 -15.39
C ALA A 16 12.61 -8.00 -15.64
N ILE A 17 12.95 -9.16 -16.21
CA ILE A 17 12.03 -10.29 -16.40
C ILE A 17 11.49 -10.76 -15.05
N GLN A 18 12.36 -10.95 -14.06
CA GLN A 18 11.96 -11.41 -12.71
C GLN A 18 10.96 -10.46 -12.07
N VAL A 19 11.17 -9.13 -12.18
CA VAL A 19 10.24 -8.13 -11.65
C VAL A 19 8.92 -8.12 -12.41
N LEU A 20 8.97 -8.00 -13.74
CA LEU A 20 7.77 -7.86 -14.56
C LEU A 20 6.90 -9.11 -14.51
N ALA A 21 7.51 -10.28 -14.66
CA ALA A 21 6.79 -11.53 -14.65
C ALA A 21 6.25 -11.89 -13.25
N ASN A 22 6.76 -11.34 -12.15
CA ASN A 22 6.21 -11.63 -10.83
C ASN A 22 5.25 -10.56 -10.28
N ALA A 23 4.93 -9.54 -11.07
CA ALA A 23 3.87 -8.59 -10.75
C ALA A 23 2.49 -9.27 -10.85
N SER A 24 1.90 -9.62 -9.70
CA SER A 24 0.68 -10.45 -9.63
C SER A 24 -0.60 -9.71 -9.98
N ASN A 25 -0.58 -8.37 -9.91
CA ASN A 25 -1.70 -7.52 -10.30
C ASN A 25 -1.75 -7.19 -11.80
N ILE A 26 -0.74 -7.62 -12.57
CA ILE A 26 -0.65 -7.36 -14.00
C ILE A 26 -1.31 -8.48 -14.79
N LYS A 27 -2.16 -8.08 -15.74
CA LYS A 27 -2.74 -8.97 -16.74
C LYS A 27 -1.96 -8.83 -18.04
N PHE A 28 -1.24 -9.87 -18.42
CA PHE A 28 -0.53 -9.88 -19.70
C PHE A 28 -1.52 -9.97 -20.86
N PRO A 29 -1.45 -9.07 -21.86
CA PRO A 29 -2.24 -9.19 -23.07
C PRO A 29 -1.74 -10.36 -23.93
N GLU A 30 -2.48 -10.70 -25.00
CA GLU A 30 -2.09 -11.76 -25.93
C GLU A 30 -1.05 -11.23 -26.92
N THR A 31 0.21 -11.18 -26.49
CA THR A 31 1.37 -10.85 -27.33
C THR A 31 2.43 -11.96 -27.28
N ALA A 32 3.34 -11.99 -28.25
CA ALA A 32 4.44 -12.96 -28.26
C ALA A 32 5.30 -12.85 -27.00
N LEU A 33 5.71 -11.62 -26.63
CA LEU A 33 6.48 -11.37 -25.41
C LEU A 33 5.71 -11.74 -24.13
N SER A 34 4.41 -11.45 -24.08
CA SER A 34 3.56 -11.86 -22.96
C SER A 34 3.47 -13.37 -22.81
N SER A 35 3.42 -14.11 -23.91
CA SER A 35 3.41 -15.58 -23.91
C SER A 35 4.72 -16.13 -23.34
N GLU A 36 5.84 -15.50 -23.69
CA GLU A 36 7.17 -15.85 -23.15
C GLU A 36 7.31 -15.56 -21.65
N LEU A 37 6.81 -14.41 -21.18
CA LEU A 37 6.78 -14.10 -19.75
C LEU A 37 5.85 -15.06 -18.98
N GLN A 38 4.76 -15.52 -19.60
CA GLN A 38 3.90 -16.55 -19.02
C GLN A 38 4.57 -17.93 -18.99
N ARG A 39 5.33 -18.29 -20.04
CA ARG A 39 6.17 -19.52 -20.07
C ARG A 39 7.20 -19.49 -18.95
N PHE A 40 7.82 -18.34 -18.70
CA PHE A 40 8.70 -18.16 -17.56
C PHE A 40 7.99 -18.42 -16.22
N ARG A 41 6.79 -17.86 -16.01
CA ARG A 41 6.01 -18.04 -14.76
C ARG A 41 5.74 -19.51 -14.41
N THR A 42 5.55 -20.36 -15.43
CA THR A 42 5.20 -21.77 -15.26
C THR A 42 6.41 -22.70 -15.33
N SER A 43 7.59 -22.18 -15.66
CA SER A 43 8.82 -22.97 -15.76
C SER A 43 9.25 -23.54 -14.41
N GLN A 44 9.66 -24.81 -14.44
CA GLN A 44 10.28 -25.49 -13.29
C GLN A 44 11.81 -25.48 -13.35
N GLN A 45 12.39 -25.10 -14.48
CA GLN A 45 13.83 -25.09 -14.74
C GLN A 45 14.33 -23.67 -15.02
N ALA A 46 15.66 -23.51 -15.10
CA ALA A 46 16.28 -22.28 -15.53
C ALA A 46 15.75 -21.87 -16.92
N PHE A 47 15.15 -20.68 -17.00
CA PHE A 47 14.51 -20.16 -18.19
C PHE A 47 15.54 -19.55 -19.13
N ASP A 48 15.36 -19.79 -20.42
CA ASP A 48 16.22 -19.24 -21.47
C ASP A 48 15.57 -17.97 -22.04
N PRO A 49 16.13 -16.76 -21.79
CA PRO A 49 15.47 -15.52 -22.19
C PRO A 49 15.78 -15.13 -23.65
N HIS A 50 16.28 -16.03 -24.50
CA HIS A 50 16.72 -15.70 -25.85
C HIS A 50 15.63 -15.03 -26.69
N GLU A 51 14.43 -15.59 -26.74
CA GLU A 51 13.30 -15.02 -27.48
C GLU A 51 12.91 -13.63 -26.95
N ILE A 52 12.93 -13.44 -25.62
CA ILE A 52 12.68 -12.14 -24.98
C ILE A 52 13.76 -11.12 -25.37
N LYS A 53 15.02 -11.54 -25.37
CA LYS A 53 16.16 -10.71 -25.77
C LYS A 53 16.05 -10.30 -27.22
N GLU A 54 15.73 -11.21 -28.14
CA GLU A 54 15.53 -10.90 -29.55
C GLU A 54 14.42 -9.87 -29.76
N MET A 55 13.26 -10.07 -29.12
CA MET A 55 12.15 -9.11 -29.19
C MET A 55 12.56 -7.72 -28.66
N LEU A 56 13.29 -7.67 -27.54
CA LEU A 56 13.82 -6.42 -27.00
C LEU A 56 14.78 -5.72 -27.99
N CYS A 57 15.63 -6.49 -28.67
CA CYS A 57 16.60 -5.97 -29.64
C CYS A 57 15.97 -5.40 -30.90
N LEU A 58 14.82 -5.91 -31.34
CA LEU A 58 14.13 -5.47 -32.56
C LEU A 58 13.73 -3.99 -32.47
N ASP A 59 13.19 -3.59 -31.32
CA ASP A 59 12.70 -2.23 -31.12
C ASP A 59 13.77 -1.30 -30.54
N ASN A 60 14.85 -1.85 -29.97
CA ASN A 60 15.84 -1.10 -29.21
C ASN A 60 17.27 -1.59 -29.49
N LYS A 61 17.93 -0.94 -30.45
CA LYS A 61 19.27 -1.33 -30.94
C LYS A 61 20.37 -1.33 -29.88
N GLN A 62 20.22 -0.57 -28.80
CA GLN A 62 21.18 -0.57 -27.70
C GLN A 62 21.29 -1.94 -27.02
N PHE A 63 20.24 -2.76 -27.10
CA PHE A 63 20.26 -4.11 -26.56
C PHE A 63 20.79 -5.14 -27.57
N THR A 64 21.18 -4.80 -28.81
CA THR A 64 21.57 -5.81 -29.85
C THR A 64 22.91 -6.53 -29.58
N GLY A 65 23.62 -6.23 -28.49
CA GLY A 65 24.88 -6.86 -28.12
C GLY A 65 24.89 -7.60 -26.77
N PHE A 66 26.12 -7.86 -26.31
CA PHE A 66 26.47 -8.48 -25.02
C PHE A 66 27.10 -7.47 -24.06
N ASP A 67 26.86 -6.18 -24.27
CA ASP A 67 27.28 -5.15 -23.34
C ASP A 67 26.31 -5.06 -22.16
N GLN A 68 26.82 -4.60 -21.02
CA GLN A 68 25.96 -4.26 -19.87
C GLN A 68 25.03 -3.10 -20.25
N GLN A 69 23.80 -3.12 -19.74
CA GLN A 69 22.77 -2.12 -20.03
C GLN A 69 21.98 -1.78 -18.76
N ASP A 70 21.21 -0.70 -18.80
CA ASP A 70 20.39 -0.28 -17.66
C ASP A 70 19.15 -1.18 -17.49
N ALA A 71 18.99 -1.77 -16.30
CA ALA A 71 17.87 -2.67 -16.00
C ALA A 71 16.51 -1.96 -15.93
N ASN A 72 16.48 -0.67 -15.54
CA ASN A 72 15.27 0.14 -15.53
C ASN A 72 14.82 0.40 -16.97
N GLU A 73 15.75 0.74 -17.86
CA GLU A 73 15.44 0.95 -19.26
C GLU A 73 14.97 -0.33 -19.96
N ALA A 74 15.60 -1.46 -19.67
CA ALA A 74 15.11 -2.76 -20.15
C ALA A 74 13.70 -3.08 -19.62
N LEU A 75 13.43 -2.82 -18.33
CA LEU A 75 12.11 -3.02 -17.73
C LEU A 75 11.03 -2.16 -18.41
N LEU A 76 11.29 -0.88 -18.64
CA LEU A 76 10.35 0.01 -19.31
C LEU A 76 10.09 -0.40 -20.76
N ASN A 77 11.13 -0.83 -21.48
CA ASN A 77 10.97 -1.34 -22.83
C ASN A 77 10.15 -2.63 -22.87
N LEU A 78 10.36 -3.56 -21.93
CA LEU A 78 9.52 -4.75 -21.81
C LEU A 78 8.05 -4.40 -21.53
N ILE A 79 7.79 -3.38 -20.70
CA ILE A 79 6.44 -2.89 -20.41
C ILE A 79 5.77 -2.36 -21.68
N ASN A 80 6.49 -1.55 -22.46
CA ASN A 80 6.03 -0.98 -23.73
C ASN A 80 5.77 -2.07 -24.78
N ILE A 81 6.74 -2.95 -25.03
CA ILE A 81 6.61 -4.06 -26.00
C ILE A 81 5.46 -5.00 -25.62
N CYS A 82 5.21 -5.19 -24.32
CA CYS A 82 4.06 -5.97 -23.86
C CYS A 82 2.71 -5.22 -23.94
N GLY A 83 2.67 -3.91 -24.15
CA GLY A 83 1.44 -3.11 -24.09
C GLY A 83 0.86 -3.03 -22.67
N LEU A 84 1.71 -2.88 -21.65
CA LEU A 84 1.33 -2.89 -20.23
C LEU A 84 1.22 -1.50 -19.59
N GLU A 85 1.47 -0.43 -20.33
CA GLU A 85 1.57 0.96 -19.85
C GLU A 85 0.36 1.36 -19.01
N ASN A 86 -0.85 1.03 -19.47
CA ASN A 86 -2.09 1.32 -18.76
C ASN A 86 -2.20 0.67 -17.36
N GLN A 87 -1.40 -0.34 -17.05
CA GLN A 87 -1.38 -1.00 -15.75
C GLN A 87 -0.35 -0.38 -14.79
N PHE A 88 0.60 0.37 -15.33
CA PHE A 88 1.59 1.16 -14.61
C PHE A 88 1.26 2.66 -14.57
N LEU A 89 0.36 3.12 -15.44
CA LEU A 89 -0.08 4.50 -15.56
C LEU A 89 -0.80 4.95 -14.29
N PHE A 90 -0.32 6.04 -13.71
CA PHE A 90 -0.98 6.77 -12.66
C PHE A 90 -1.17 8.22 -13.07
N ASN A 91 -2.24 8.82 -12.56
CA ASN A 91 -2.59 10.20 -12.84
C ASN A 91 -2.68 10.96 -11.53
N TRP A 92 -2.25 12.21 -11.52
CA TRP A 92 -2.40 13.05 -10.35
C TRP A 92 -2.68 14.50 -10.72
N THR A 93 -3.42 15.14 -9.84
CA THR A 93 -3.81 16.54 -9.96
C THR A 93 -3.18 17.31 -8.82
N ILE A 94 -2.41 18.33 -9.18
CA ILE A 94 -1.91 19.31 -8.23
C ILE A 94 -2.77 20.55 -8.37
N SER A 95 -3.23 21.09 -7.24
CA SER A 95 -4.01 22.32 -7.18
C SER A 95 -3.38 23.31 -6.21
N SER A 96 -3.61 24.60 -6.45
CA SER A 96 -3.11 25.65 -5.58
C SER A 96 -3.96 26.90 -5.65
N ILE A 97 -4.05 27.63 -4.55
CA ILE A 97 -4.70 28.95 -4.48
C ILE A 97 -3.66 29.95 -4.00
N CYS A 98 -3.39 31.00 -4.77
CA CYS A 98 -2.49 32.06 -4.34
C CYS A 98 -3.18 32.92 -3.28
N GLU A 99 -2.64 32.97 -2.07
CA GLU A 99 -3.19 33.77 -0.98
C GLU A 99 -3.13 35.29 -1.25
N SER A 100 -2.20 35.73 -2.11
CA SER A 100 -2.04 37.16 -2.42
C SER A 100 -3.03 37.68 -3.46
N CYS A 101 -3.39 36.88 -4.47
CA CYS A 101 -4.25 37.34 -5.58
C CYS A 101 -5.51 36.49 -5.80
N GLY A 102 -5.71 35.42 -5.03
CA GLY A 102 -6.86 34.53 -5.11
C GLY A 102 -6.91 33.61 -6.33
N ARG A 103 -5.90 33.64 -7.22
CA ARG A 103 -5.88 32.78 -8.41
C ARG A 103 -5.79 31.32 -8.03
N TYR A 104 -6.72 30.53 -8.56
CA TYR A 104 -6.69 29.07 -8.52
C TYR A 104 -5.94 28.55 -9.74
N GLN A 105 -5.05 27.59 -9.52
CA GLN A 105 -4.33 26.87 -10.57
C GLN A 105 -4.47 25.37 -10.34
N GLN A 106 -4.54 24.62 -11.43
CA GLN A 106 -4.59 23.16 -11.43
C GLN A 106 -3.74 22.61 -12.57
N THR A 107 -2.98 21.56 -12.29
CA THR A 107 -2.20 20.83 -13.29
C THR A 107 -2.50 19.35 -13.15
N ASN A 108 -2.89 18.73 -14.26
CA ASN A 108 -3.07 17.28 -14.35
C ASN A 108 -1.81 16.69 -14.95
N ASN A 109 -1.31 15.62 -14.35
CA ASN A 109 -0.09 14.94 -14.75
C ASN A 109 -0.36 13.44 -14.84
N GLN A 110 0.47 12.75 -15.61
CA GLN A 110 0.42 11.31 -15.75
C GLN A 110 1.84 10.76 -15.98
N ASP A 111 2.11 9.57 -15.44
CA ASP A 111 3.37 8.86 -15.62
C ASP A 111 3.17 7.37 -15.35
N ILE A 112 4.12 6.53 -15.76
CA ILE A 112 4.15 5.09 -15.47
C ILE A 112 5.15 4.74 -14.36
N GLN A 113 5.95 5.71 -13.92
CA GLN A 113 6.96 5.53 -12.88
C GLN A 113 7.16 6.80 -12.03
N ILE A 114 7.69 6.63 -10.82
CA ILE A 114 8.21 7.71 -10.00
C ILE A 114 9.74 7.63 -10.02
N VAL A 115 10.41 8.71 -10.42
CA VAL A 115 11.88 8.78 -10.43
C VAL A 115 12.36 9.57 -9.21
N LEU A 116 13.24 8.95 -8.43
CA LEU A 116 13.80 9.51 -7.20
C LEU A 116 15.26 9.90 -7.39
N TYR A 117 15.62 11.08 -6.87
CA TYR A 117 16.93 11.71 -7.07
C TYR A 117 17.70 11.96 -5.77
N LYS A 118 17.10 11.73 -4.61
CA LYS A 118 17.68 12.08 -3.30
C LYS A 118 18.01 10.86 -2.47
N ASN A 119 18.75 11.14 -1.40
CA ASN A 119 19.30 10.18 -0.45
C ASN A 119 18.44 10.00 0.80
N LEU A 120 17.14 9.84 0.62
CA LEU A 120 16.18 9.75 1.72
C LEU A 120 15.37 8.46 1.65
N PHE A 121 14.52 8.24 2.65
CA PHE A 121 13.52 7.19 2.57
C PHE A 121 12.66 7.40 1.31
N ILE A 122 12.37 6.32 0.59
CA ILE A 122 11.52 6.37 -0.61
C ILE A 122 10.20 7.06 -0.29
N ASP A 123 9.61 6.76 0.86
CA ASP A 123 8.37 7.36 1.36
C ASP A 123 8.45 8.90 1.45
N ASP A 124 9.55 9.45 1.98
CA ASP A 124 9.76 10.90 2.08
C ASP A 124 9.89 11.55 0.70
N GLN A 125 10.62 10.90 -0.21
CA GLN A 125 10.83 11.44 -1.55
C GLN A 125 9.58 11.35 -2.43
N ILE A 126 8.73 10.35 -2.21
CA ILE A 126 7.44 10.26 -2.87
C ILE A 126 6.52 11.38 -2.40
N ASN A 127 6.52 11.69 -1.10
CA ASN A 127 5.80 12.87 -0.61
C ASN A 127 6.35 14.16 -1.23
N GLU A 128 7.68 14.27 -1.35
CA GLU A 128 8.32 15.40 -2.00
C GLU A 128 7.98 15.50 -3.51
N PHE A 129 7.93 14.37 -4.21
CA PHE A 129 7.55 14.29 -5.62
C PHE A 129 6.18 14.93 -5.89
N PHE A 130 5.25 14.84 -4.92
CA PHE A 130 3.94 15.46 -5.03
C PHE A 130 3.84 16.87 -4.41
N SER A 131 4.92 17.36 -3.78
CA SER A 131 5.00 18.69 -3.17
C SER A 131 6.02 19.56 -3.88
N GLU A 132 5.67 20.09 -5.05
CA GLU A 132 6.49 21.14 -5.69
C GLU A 132 6.16 22.52 -5.10
N GLU A 133 7.16 23.38 -4.94
CA GLU A 133 6.91 24.81 -4.76
C GLU A 133 6.79 25.46 -6.14
N ARG A 134 5.73 26.26 -6.35
CA ARG A 134 5.56 27.05 -7.57
C ARG A 134 5.37 28.52 -7.24
N VAL A 135 5.77 29.36 -8.18
CA VAL A 135 5.53 30.79 -8.13
C VAL A 135 4.29 31.09 -8.95
N CYS A 136 3.30 31.74 -8.33
CA CYS A 136 2.14 32.27 -9.05
C CYS A 136 2.62 33.30 -10.07
N GLU A 137 1.85 33.52 -11.12
CA GLU A 137 2.11 34.59 -12.11
C GLU A 137 2.24 36.01 -11.49
N CYS A 138 1.75 36.24 -10.26
CA CYS A 138 1.96 37.50 -9.54
C CYS A 138 3.32 37.58 -8.81
N GLY A 139 4.20 36.60 -8.98
CA GLY A 139 5.53 36.53 -8.37
C GLY A 139 5.55 36.03 -6.93
N LYS A 140 4.43 35.56 -6.37
CA LYS A 140 4.34 35.05 -4.99
C LYS A 140 4.38 33.52 -4.96
N PRO A 141 5.04 32.91 -3.96
CA PRO A 141 5.04 31.46 -3.80
C PRO A 141 3.63 30.96 -3.52
N VAL A 142 3.32 29.76 -4.01
CA VAL A 142 2.06 29.07 -3.75
C VAL A 142 2.34 27.68 -3.23
N THR A 143 1.63 27.30 -2.17
CA THR A 143 1.66 25.93 -1.67
C THR A 143 0.81 25.06 -2.58
N LEU A 144 1.45 24.09 -3.22
CA LEU A 144 0.76 23.09 -4.02
C LEU A 144 0.17 22.01 -3.11
N LYS A 145 -1.02 21.53 -3.46
CA LYS A 145 -1.68 20.40 -2.79
C LYS A 145 -2.07 19.35 -3.81
N LEU A 146 -1.69 18.11 -3.57
CA LEU A 146 -2.21 16.95 -4.26
C LEU A 146 -3.72 16.84 -3.97
N SER A 147 -4.54 17.13 -4.98
CA SER A 147 -6.01 17.14 -4.83
C SER A 147 -6.66 15.88 -5.38
N GLN A 148 -6.04 15.21 -6.36
CA GLN A 148 -6.52 13.95 -6.90
C GLN A 148 -5.35 13.03 -7.23
N PHE A 149 -5.56 11.73 -7.04
CA PHE A 149 -4.63 10.69 -7.42
C PHE A 149 -5.39 9.45 -7.89
N THR A 150 -5.05 8.95 -9.07
CA THR A 150 -5.54 7.71 -9.65
C THR A 150 -4.36 6.74 -9.70
N PRO A 151 -4.34 5.69 -8.86
CA PRO A 151 -3.20 4.81 -8.71
C PRO A 151 -3.05 3.88 -9.91
N PRO A 152 -1.83 3.38 -10.16
CA PRO A 152 -1.62 2.28 -11.09
C PRO A 152 -1.92 0.93 -10.40
N LYS A 153 -2.07 -0.15 -11.17
CA LYS A 153 -2.15 -1.50 -10.59
C LYS A 153 -0.80 -1.94 -10.00
N GLN A 154 0.27 -1.53 -10.68
CA GLN A 154 1.65 -1.73 -10.31
C GLN A 154 2.37 -0.38 -10.34
N LEU A 155 2.93 0.05 -9.22
CA LEU A 155 3.72 1.26 -9.11
C LEU A 155 5.20 0.91 -9.24
N LEU A 156 5.91 1.60 -10.14
CA LEU A 156 7.37 1.54 -10.23
C LEU A 156 8.00 2.78 -9.62
N VAL A 157 9.00 2.56 -8.76
CA VAL A 157 9.80 3.60 -8.15
C VAL A 157 11.26 3.36 -8.54
N LEU A 158 11.77 4.22 -9.41
CA LEU A 158 13.15 4.16 -9.89
C LEU A 158 14.03 5.08 -9.05
N VAL A 159 15.23 4.62 -8.76
CA VAL A 159 16.26 5.39 -8.06
C VAL A 159 17.36 5.72 -9.06
N GLN A 160 17.54 7.00 -9.36
CA GLN A 160 18.60 7.44 -10.25
C GLN A 160 19.88 7.76 -9.47
N LYS A 161 20.85 6.84 -9.49
CA LYS A 161 22.09 6.91 -8.69
C LYS A 161 23.09 7.99 -9.12
N GLN A 162 23.06 8.44 -10.38
CA GLN A 162 24.07 9.37 -10.92
C GLN A 162 24.14 10.73 -10.18
N ASN A 163 23.07 11.12 -9.50
CA ASN A 163 23.00 12.39 -8.75
C ASN A 163 23.17 12.22 -7.24
N ILE A 164 23.54 11.03 -6.79
CA ILE A 164 23.43 10.59 -5.40
C ILE A 164 24.83 10.48 -4.80
N GLN A 165 25.46 11.61 -4.46
CA GLN A 165 26.73 11.62 -3.72
C GLN A 165 26.50 11.37 -2.22
N GLY A 166 27.28 10.45 -1.64
CA GLY A 166 27.54 10.44 -0.19
C GLY A 166 26.54 9.70 0.73
N CYS A 167 25.64 8.84 0.24
CA CYS A 167 24.77 8.07 1.12
C CYS A 167 25.01 6.57 1.07
N SER A 168 24.81 5.95 2.23
CA SER A 168 25.17 4.57 2.49
C SER A 168 24.02 3.58 2.30
N LYS A 169 22.73 4.01 2.35
CA LYS A 169 21.55 3.12 2.23
C LYS A 169 20.28 3.89 1.85
N ILE A 170 19.62 3.50 0.75
CA ILE A 170 18.23 3.90 0.46
C ILE A 170 17.31 2.95 1.23
N LYS A 171 16.31 3.52 1.92
CA LYS A 171 15.37 2.78 2.75
C LYS A 171 13.96 2.85 2.16
N PHE A 172 13.24 1.74 2.27
CA PHE A 172 11.86 1.63 1.81
C PHE A 172 11.06 0.64 2.63
N GLN A 173 9.73 0.74 2.62
CA GLN A 173 8.85 -0.02 3.48
C GLN A 173 8.20 -1.21 2.77
N ASN A 174 7.61 -2.12 3.55
CA ASN A 174 6.78 -3.19 2.97
C ASN A 174 5.47 -2.65 2.42
N ASN A 175 4.90 -1.63 3.07
CA ASN A 175 3.68 -0.99 2.63
C ASN A 175 4.00 0.47 2.39
N LEU A 176 3.49 1.00 1.29
CA LEU A 176 3.65 2.39 0.88
C LEU A 176 2.27 3.00 0.76
N SER A 177 2.05 4.14 1.40
CA SER A 177 0.80 4.88 1.31
C SER A 177 1.01 6.11 0.46
N ILE A 178 0.24 6.24 -0.62
CA ILE A 178 0.19 7.47 -1.44
C ILE A 178 -1.24 7.95 -1.43
N TYR A 179 -1.44 9.16 -0.92
CA TYR A 179 -2.78 9.73 -0.74
C TYR A 179 -3.66 8.77 0.07
N ASN A 180 -4.80 8.33 -0.47
CA ASN A 180 -5.69 7.35 0.14
C ASN A 180 -5.55 5.93 -0.44
N TYR A 181 -4.41 5.59 -1.04
CA TYR A 181 -4.13 4.26 -1.57
C TYR A 181 -2.95 3.63 -0.86
N GLU A 182 -3.03 2.31 -0.70
CA GLU A 182 -1.96 1.51 -0.11
C GLU A 182 -1.41 0.58 -1.17
N PHE A 183 -0.09 0.47 -1.17
CA PHE A 183 0.64 -0.43 -2.03
C PHE A 183 1.49 -1.35 -1.17
N LYS A 184 1.66 -2.60 -1.60
CA LYS A 184 2.52 -3.59 -0.94
C LYS A 184 3.73 -3.87 -1.82
N LEU A 185 4.90 -3.94 -1.20
CA LEU A 185 6.15 -4.27 -1.85
C LEU A 185 6.04 -5.64 -2.52
N ASN A 186 6.25 -5.67 -3.83
CA ASN A 186 6.31 -6.88 -4.63
C ASN A 186 7.77 -7.27 -4.91
N SER A 187 8.59 -6.33 -5.38
CA SER A 187 9.94 -6.66 -5.83
C SER A 187 10.90 -5.47 -5.80
N ALA A 188 12.19 -5.77 -5.89
CA ALA A 188 13.25 -4.78 -6.00
C ALA A 188 14.36 -5.27 -6.95
N ILE A 189 14.97 -4.35 -7.69
CA ILE A 189 16.18 -4.57 -8.47
C ILE A 189 17.35 -3.92 -7.72
N TYR A 190 18.44 -4.67 -7.58
CA TYR A 190 19.70 -4.19 -7.03
C TYR A 190 20.78 -4.23 -8.10
N HIS A 191 21.60 -3.20 -8.13
CA HIS A 191 22.81 -3.10 -8.95
C HIS A 191 24.03 -2.96 -8.06
N GLN A 192 25.01 -3.85 -8.27
CA GLN A 192 26.31 -3.82 -7.64
C GLN A 192 27.37 -3.52 -8.70
N GLY A 193 28.07 -2.40 -8.60
CA GLY A 193 29.07 -1.99 -9.59
C GLY A 193 29.11 -0.48 -9.81
N SER A 194 29.82 -0.06 -10.86
CA SER A 194 29.86 1.29 -11.40
C SER A 194 28.80 1.51 -12.47
N ASP A 195 28.63 2.74 -12.94
CA ASP A 195 27.67 3.07 -14.00
C ASP A 195 27.97 2.42 -15.36
N THR A 196 29.18 1.89 -15.55
CA THR A 196 29.65 1.26 -16.80
C THR A 196 29.88 -0.25 -16.69
N SER A 197 29.82 -0.80 -15.49
CA SER A 197 30.08 -2.22 -15.23
C SER A 197 29.50 -2.62 -13.89
N GLY A 198 28.83 -3.75 -13.86
CA GLY A 198 28.26 -4.25 -12.62
C GLY A 198 27.44 -5.49 -12.83
N HIS A 199 26.61 -5.77 -11.84
CA HIS A 199 25.75 -6.94 -11.81
C HIS A 199 24.40 -6.61 -11.20
N TYR A 200 23.35 -7.00 -11.91
CA TYR A 200 21.98 -6.82 -11.46
C TYR A 200 21.44 -8.10 -10.83
N THR A 201 20.70 -7.93 -9.75
CA THR A 201 19.93 -9.00 -9.10
C THR A 201 18.53 -8.50 -8.79
N ALA A 202 17.55 -9.40 -8.71
CA ALA A 202 16.19 -9.05 -8.34
C ALA A 202 15.80 -9.77 -7.05
N ALA A 203 15.12 -9.10 -6.12
CA ALA A 203 14.42 -9.77 -5.04
C ALA A 203 12.91 -9.70 -5.28
N ILE A 204 12.24 -10.85 -5.20
CA ILE A 204 10.85 -11.03 -5.59
C ILE A 204 10.06 -11.65 -4.44
N ARG A 205 8.90 -11.06 -4.13
CA ARG A 205 7.92 -11.63 -3.21
C ARG A 205 6.91 -12.49 -3.95
N THR A 206 6.73 -13.71 -3.48
CA THR A 206 5.73 -14.65 -3.99
C THR A 206 4.83 -15.12 -2.86
N LYS A 207 3.82 -15.93 -3.20
CA LYS A 207 2.98 -16.60 -2.19
C LYS A 207 3.78 -17.56 -1.29
N SER A 208 4.87 -18.13 -1.79
CA SER A 208 5.73 -19.06 -1.03
C SER A 208 6.84 -18.37 -0.24
N GLY A 209 6.95 -17.03 -0.32
CA GLY A 209 7.98 -16.25 0.36
C GLY A 209 8.79 -15.37 -0.58
N ASP A 210 9.84 -14.78 -0.02
CA ASP A 210 10.75 -13.86 -0.72
C ASP A 210 11.96 -14.63 -1.27
N PHE A 211 12.35 -14.31 -2.50
CA PHE A 211 13.48 -14.93 -3.21
C PHE A 211 14.44 -13.86 -3.70
N LEU A 212 15.75 -14.09 -3.56
CA LEU A 212 16.77 -13.38 -4.33
C LEU A 212 17.07 -14.19 -5.60
N CYS A 213 16.97 -13.54 -6.74
CA CYS A 213 17.24 -14.05 -8.08
C CYS A 213 18.53 -13.42 -8.61
N ASN A 214 19.53 -14.26 -8.82
CA ASN A 214 20.82 -13.92 -9.41
C ASN A 214 21.04 -14.82 -10.64
N ASP A 215 20.55 -14.35 -11.78
CA ASP A 215 20.47 -15.12 -13.02
C ASP A 215 19.82 -16.51 -12.77
N VAL A 216 20.55 -17.60 -13.04
CA VAL A 216 20.05 -18.97 -12.88
C VAL A 216 19.87 -19.39 -11.42
N HIS A 217 20.52 -18.69 -10.49
CA HIS A 217 20.51 -19.03 -9.08
C HIS A 217 19.40 -18.27 -8.37
N THR A 218 18.49 -19.00 -7.72
CA THR A 218 17.45 -18.43 -6.88
C THR A 218 17.57 -19.00 -5.48
N GLN A 219 17.40 -18.15 -4.46
CA GLN A 219 17.49 -18.57 -3.06
C GLN A 219 16.44 -17.86 -2.21
N ASN A 220 15.97 -18.53 -1.16
CA ASN A 220 15.06 -17.92 -0.18
C ASN A 220 15.80 -16.81 0.56
N GLN A 221 15.32 -15.57 0.40
CA GLN A 221 15.91 -14.42 1.07
C GLN A 221 14.90 -13.29 1.14
N THR A 222 14.74 -12.71 2.33
CA THR A 222 13.89 -11.54 2.53
C THR A 222 14.39 -10.35 1.70
N ILE A 223 13.45 -9.59 1.12
CA ILE A 223 13.81 -8.37 0.39
C ILE A 223 14.52 -7.39 1.33
N HIS A 224 15.77 -7.03 1.00
CA HIS A 224 16.60 -6.12 1.78
C HIS A 224 16.14 -4.67 1.57
N ARG A 225 15.50 -4.10 2.59
CA ARG A 225 14.83 -2.80 2.59
C ARG A 225 15.72 -1.59 2.88
N GLY A 226 17.03 -1.79 2.96
CA GLY A 226 18.01 -0.77 3.36
C GLY A 226 19.35 -1.01 2.70
N SER A 227 19.40 -0.80 1.38
CA SER A 227 20.56 -1.14 0.56
C SER A 227 21.00 0.05 -0.29
N PRO A 228 22.30 0.37 -0.40
CA PRO A 228 22.78 1.38 -1.36
C PRO A 228 22.61 0.91 -2.81
N ASN A 229 22.39 -0.39 -3.01
CA ASN A 229 22.42 -1.00 -4.32
C ASN A 229 21.06 -0.96 -5.02
N ILE A 230 20.00 -0.48 -4.38
CA ILE A 230 18.66 -0.42 -4.98
C ILE A 230 18.66 0.48 -6.22
N CYS A 231 18.05 -0.01 -7.30
CA CYS A 231 17.82 0.73 -8.54
C CYS A 231 16.34 0.91 -8.84
N THR A 232 15.53 -0.12 -8.55
CA THR A 232 14.08 -0.07 -8.74
C THR A 232 13.39 -0.79 -7.61
N VAL A 233 12.24 -0.25 -7.18
CA VAL A 233 11.30 -0.92 -6.28
C VAL A 233 9.94 -0.93 -6.94
N SER A 234 9.28 -2.08 -6.88
CA SER A 234 7.96 -2.29 -7.47
C SER A 234 6.94 -2.60 -6.38
N TYR A 235 5.83 -1.86 -6.39
CA TYR A 235 4.75 -2.05 -5.45
C TYR A 235 3.44 -2.39 -6.16
N GLU A 236 2.69 -3.32 -5.58
CA GLU A 236 1.36 -3.70 -6.02
C GLU A 236 0.29 -2.89 -5.30
N LEU A 237 -0.66 -2.31 -6.04
CA LEU A 237 -1.84 -1.70 -5.42
C LEU A 237 -2.60 -2.76 -4.60
N ILE A 238 -2.89 -2.44 -3.35
CA ILE A 238 -3.74 -3.27 -2.52
C ILE A 238 -5.18 -3.07 -2.97
N ASP A 239 -5.76 -4.13 -3.54
CA ASP A 239 -7.17 -4.16 -3.92
C ASP A 239 -8.03 -4.07 -2.65
N ARG A 240 -8.48 -2.85 -2.34
CA ARG A 240 -9.32 -2.54 -1.18
C ARG A 240 -10.64 -3.29 -1.17
N SER A 241 -11.15 -3.72 -2.33
CA SER A 241 -12.33 -4.57 -2.37
C SER A 241 -12.08 -5.93 -1.72
N LYS A 242 -10.84 -6.43 -1.70
CA LYS A 242 -10.56 -7.74 -1.10
C LYS A 242 -10.18 -7.67 0.38
N ILE A 243 -10.03 -6.47 0.94
CA ILE A 243 -9.64 -6.29 2.34
C ILE A 243 -10.78 -6.78 3.24
N ARG A 244 -10.45 -7.74 4.11
CA ARG A 244 -11.37 -8.25 5.16
C ARG A 244 -11.03 -7.73 6.55
N VAL A 245 -9.77 -7.35 6.77
CA VAL A 245 -9.23 -6.89 8.05
C VAL A 245 -8.41 -5.63 7.78
N LEU A 246 -8.70 -4.55 8.50
CA LEU A 246 -7.97 -3.29 8.43
C LEU A 246 -7.65 -2.80 9.84
N ASP A 247 -6.35 -2.62 10.12
CA ASP A 247 -5.83 -2.12 11.39
C ASP A 247 -5.09 -0.80 11.18
N LEU A 248 -5.60 0.28 11.76
CA LEU A 248 -5.04 1.62 11.65
C LEU A 248 -4.50 2.08 13.01
N GLN A 249 -3.21 2.40 13.05
CA GLN A 249 -2.49 2.81 14.27
C GLN A 249 -1.98 4.26 14.23
N SER A 250 -2.23 5.00 13.14
CA SER A 250 -1.74 6.36 12.94
C SER A 250 -2.85 7.24 12.37
N PRO A 251 -2.97 8.52 12.80
CA PRO A 251 -4.07 9.40 12.40
C PRO A 251 -4.21 9.49 10.88
N CYS A 252 -5.44 9.37 10.39
CA CYS A 252 -5.79 9.44 8.97
C CYS A 252 -6.94 10.44 8.79
N GLU A 253 -6.81 11.36 7.85
CA GLU A 253 -7.74 12.49 7.69
C GLU A 253 -9.06 12.10 6.99
N LEU A 254 -9.10 11.01 6.21
CA LEU A 254 -10.34 10.54 5.59
C LEU A 254 -10.28 9.07 5.19
N LEU A 255 -11.14 8.23 5.79
CA LEU A 255 -11.23 6.81 5.44
C LEU A 255 -12.54 6.49 4.69
N LYS A 256 -12.43 6.35 3.37
CA LYS A 256 -13.54 5.93 2.49
C LYS A 256 -13.75 4.42 2.54
N LEU A 257 -14.56 3.98 3.50
CA LEU A 257 -14.88 2.56 3.73
C LEU A 257 -15.85 1.96 2.70
N ASP A 258 -16.59 2.80 1.97
CA ASP A 258 -17.47 2.42 0.85
C ASP A 258 -16.73 1.62 -0.24
N LYS A 259 -15.41 1.86 -0.39
CA LYS A 259 -14.54 1.11 -1.31
C LYS A 259 -14.07 -0.25 -0.78
N MET A 260 -14.51 -0.66 0.42
CA MET A 260 -14.14 -1.92 1.06
C MET A 260 -15.40 -2.77 1.38
N PRO A 261 -16.19 -3.19 0.38
CA PRO A 261 -17.48 -3.86 0.61
C PRO A 261 -17.36 -5.21 1.33
N PHE A 262 -16.18 -5.82 1.34
CA PHE A 262 -15.91 -7.09 2.01
C PHE A 262 -15.19 -6.96 3.35
N LEU A 263 -15.02 -5.73 3.87
CA LEU A 263 -14.40 -5.50 5.17
C LEU A 263 -15.25 -6.11 6.28
N GLN A 264 -14.64 -7.00 7.07
CA GLN A 264 -15.29 -7.72 8.16
C GLN A 264 -14.78 -7.26 9.53
N HIS A 265 -13.53 -6.82 9.61
CA HIS A 265 -12.88 -6.39 10.83
C HIS A 265 -12.17 -5.05 10.61
N LEU A 266 -12.52 -4.06 11.41
CA LEU A 266 -11.90 -2.75 11.41
C LEU A 266 -11.42 -2.43 12.82
N SER A 267 -10.13 -2.16 12.98
CA SER A 267 -9.57 -1.60 14.21
C SER A 267 -8.89 -0.28 13.93
N ILE A 268 -9.26 0.72 14.71
CA ILE A 268 -8.74 2.07 14.64
C ILE A 268 -8.30 2.45 16.06
N VAL A 269 -7.05 2.88 16.20
CA VAL A 269 -6.43 3.26 17.49
C VAL A 269 -5.82 4.65 17.40
N GLY A 270 -6.38 5.61 18.14
CA GLY A 270 -5.95 7.02 18.14
C GLY A 270 -7.04 7.99 17.68
N GLN A 271 -6.76 9.29 17.58
CA GLN A 271 -7.73 10.30 17.10
C GLN A 271 -7.86 10.23 15.57
N PHE A 272 -9.06 9.94 15.07
CA PHE A 272 -9.33 9.88 13.62
C PHE A 272 -10.54 10.71 13.24
N ALA A 273 -10.52 11.18 11.99
CA ALA A 273 -11.62 11.90 11.38
C ALA A 273 -12.71 10.94 10.86
N ILE A 274 -13.92 11.52 10.85
CA ILE A 274 -15.18 11.15 10.21
C ILE A 274 -15.11 9.88 9.33
N ILE A 275 -15.85 8.86 9.77
CA ILE A 275 -16.22 7.71 8.94
C ILE A 275 -17.62 8.00 8.40
N ASP A 276 -17.73 8.26 7.10
CA ASP A 276 -19.00 8.64 6.46
C ASP A 276 -20.04 7.50 6.52
N SER A 277 -19.58 6.26 6.38
CA SER A 277 -20.44 5.07 6.49
C SER A 277 -19.61 3.82 6.78
N TYR A 278 -20.21 2.84 7.45
CA TYR A 278 -19.60 1.53 7.68
C TYR A 278 -20.08 0.50 6.64
N PRO A 279 -19.22 -0.42 6.18
CA PRO A 279 -19.63 -1.47 5.25
C PRO A 279 -20.72 -2.35 5.85
N VAL A 280 -21.73 -2.71 5.06
CA VAL A 280 -22.88 -3.53 5.51
C VAL A 280 -22.44 -4.90 6.05
N GLY A 281 -21.31 -5.44 5.58
CA GLY A 281 -20.76 -6.73 6.01
C GLY A 281 -19.85 -6.69 7.25
N LEU A 282 -19.70 -5.55 7.92
CA LEU A 282 -18.76 -5.40 9.04
C LEU A 282 -19.21 -6.21 10.26
N LYS A 283 -18.34 -7.11 10.75
CA LYS A 283 -18.62 -8.01 11.89
C LYS A 283 -17.96 -7.56 13.18
N SER A 284 -16.84 -6.83 13.08
CA SER A 284 -16.04 -6.40 14.21
C SER A 284 -15.56 -4.97 14.00
N LEU A 285 -15.77 -4.13 15.00
CA LEU A 285 -15.35 -2.74 15.00
C LEU A 285 -14.64 -2.39 16.31
N SER A 286 -13.43 -1.85 16.21
CA SER A 286 -12.63 -1.33 17.32
C SER A 286 -12.30 0.14 17.02
N LEU A 287 -12.72 1.05 17.90
CA LEU A 287 -12.50 2.51 17.83
C LEU A 287 -11.86 2.99 19.14
N ARG A 288 -10.69 2.44 19.48
CA ARG A 288 -10.04 2.70 20.77
C ARG A 288 -9.29 4.04 20.74
N TYR A 289 -9.32 4.78 21.85
CA TYR A 289 -8.61 6.05 21.98
C TYR A 289 -8.98 7.11 20.92
N ALA A 290 -10.18 7.01 20.34
CA ALA A 290 -10.67 7.89 19.28
C ALA A 290 -11.19 9.24 19.75
N GLY A 291 -11.22 9.47 21.07
CA GLY A 291 -11.74 10.70 21.64
C GLY A 291 -13.25 10.86 21.45
N LEU A 292 -13.97 9.79 21.13
CA LEU A 292 -15.41 9.79 20.85
C LEU A 292 -16.17 10.32 22.07
N VAL A 293 -17.03 11.32 21.85
CA VAL A 293 -17.98 11.81 22.85
C VAL A 293 -19.33 11.11 22.71
N GLU A 294 -19.61 10.63 21.51
CA GLU A 294 -20.84 9.93 21.11
C GLU A 294 -20.48 8.74 20.22
N LEU A 295 -21.31 7.71 20.23
CA LEU A 295 -21.16 6.60 19.29
C LEU A 295 -21.67 7.02 17.90
N PRO A 296 -21.01 6.61 16.82
CA PRO A 296 -21.60 6.71 15.49
C PRO A 296 -22.91 5.91 15.42
N ASP A 297 -23.79 6.26 14.48
CA ASP A 297 -25.01 5.47 14.27
C ASP A 297 -24.65 4.09 13.71
N LEU A 298 -24.78 3.09 14.58
CA LEU A 298 -24.53 1.68 14.28
C LEU A 298 -25.81 0.86 14.40
N SER A 299 -26.98 1.50 14.48
CA SER A 299 -28.25 0.84 14.83
C SER A 299 -28.65 -0.28 13.88
N THR A 300 -28.29 -0.18 12.60
CA THR A 300 -28.57 -1.17 11.55
C THR A 300 -27.43 -2.16 11.31
N SER A 301 -26.33 -2.05 12.05
CA SER A 301 -25.10 -2.80 11.77
C SER A 301 -25.17 -4.25 12.27
N PRO A 302 -24.70 -5.26 11.50
CA PRO A 302 -24.67 -6.66 11.92
C PRO A 302 -23.45 -7.00 12.81
N LEU A 303 -22.88 -6.02 13.50
CA LEU A 303 -21.69 -6.20 14.34
C LEU A 303 -21.90 -7.29 15.40
N ALA A 304 -20.94 -8.20 15.49
CA ALA A 304 -20.83 -9.17 16.57
C ALA A 304 -19.86 -8.70 17.66
N LEU A 305 -18.89 -7.84 17.33
CA LEU A 305 -17.93 -7.28 18.27
C LEU A 305 -17.84 -5.77 18.12
N LEU A 306 -17.96 -5.06 19.24
CA LEU A 306 -17.71 -3.62 19.33
C LEU A 306 -16.77 -3.31 20.49
N ASP A 307 -15.62 -2.71 20.19
CA ASP A 307 -14.70 -2.16 21.18
C ASP A 307 -14.60 -0.64 21.01
N VAL A 308 -15.07 0.10 22.00
CA VAL A 308 -15.02 1.56 22.06
C VAL A 308 -14.35 2.02 23.34
N SER A 309 -13.43 1.20 23.86
CA SER A 309 -12.72 1.49 25.09
C SER A 309 -11.84 2.75 24.99
N ASN A 310 -11.59 3.37 26.14
CA ASN A 310 -10.73 4.56 26.26
C ASN A 310 -11.23 5.76 25.43
N ASN A 311 -12.53 6.03 25.48
CA ASN A 311 -13.15 7.19 24.85
C ASN A 311 -13.75 8.14 25.90
N LYS A 312 -14.58 9.09 25.46
CA LYS A 312 -15.25 10.09 26.32
C LYS A 312 -16.77 9.92 26.28
N LEU A 313 -17.26 8.74 25.92
CA LEU A 313 -18.69 8.46 25.75
C LEU A 313 -19.43 8.69 27.06
N LYS A 314 -20.54 9.44 27.01
CA LYS A 314 -21.44 9.66 28.17
C LYS A 314 -22.67 8.77 28.14
N THR A 315 -23.07 8.36 26.94
CA THR A 315 -24.26 7.54 26.66
C THR A 315 -23.86 6.36 25.78
N LEU A 316 -24.68 5.31 25.78
CA LEU A 316 -24.42 4.06 25.07
C LEU A 316 -25.66 3.65 24.27
N ARG A 317 -25.52 3.60 22.94
CA ARG A 317 -26.55 3.13 21.99
C ARG A 317 -25.95 2.15 20.95
N PRO A 318 -25.50 0.96 21.37
CA PRO A 318 -24.85 0.00 20.49
C PRO A 318 -25.89 -0.87 19.75
N PRO A 319 -25.49 -1.54 18.65
CA PRO A 319 -26.38 -2.47 17.95
C PRO A 319 -26.76 -3.67 18.82
N LYS A 320 -27.98 -4.19 18.62
CA LYS A 320 -28.52 -5.32 19.39
C LYS A 320 -27.95 -6.69 18.98
N SER A 321 -27.26 -6.75 17.85
CA SER A 321 -26.64 -7.95 17.26
C SER A 321 -25.36 -8.40 17.98
N LEU A 322 -24.82 -7.59 18.90
CA LEU A 322 -23.52 -7.81 19.53
C LEU A 322 -23.45 -9.09 20.37
N ARG A 323 -22.29 -9.75 20.27
CA ARG A 323 -21.85 -10.83 21.16
C ARG A 323 -20.79 -10.37 22.16
N VAL A 324 -19.99 -9.39 21.79
CA VAL A 324 -18.94 -8.81 22.63
C VAL A 324 -19.04 -7.29 22.57
N LEU A 325 -19.10 -6.67 23.74
CA LEU A 325 -19.11 -5.21 23.89
C LEU A 325 -18.06 -4.78 24.90
N ASN A 326 -17.07 -4.02 24.47
CA ASN A 326 -16.09 -3.37 25.33
C ASN A 326 -16.32 -1.86 25.35
N ILE A 327 -16.71 -1.34 26.51
CA ILE A 327 -16.98 0.08 26.77
C ILE A 327 -16.08 0.63 27.88
N SER A 328 -15.06 -0.13 28.28
CA SER A 328 -14.18 0.22 29.39
C SER A 328 -13.55 1.61 29.24
N PHE A 329 -13.25 2.26 30.36
CA PHE A 329 -12.58 3.56 30.41
C PHE A 329 -13.29 4.65 29.60
N ASN A 330 -14.62 4.71 29.71
CA ASN A 330 -15.47 5.79 29.20
C ASN A 330 -16.04 6.64 30.35
N ARG A 331 -16.95 7.57 30.03
CA ARG A 331 -17.66 8.45 30.99
C ARG A 331 -19.13 8.07 31.14
N ILE A 332 -19.47 6.83 30.79
CA ILE A 332 -20.83 6.29 30.87
C ILE A 332 -21.17 6.10 32.35
N LYS A 333 -22.28 6.71 32.78
CA LYS A 333 -22.79 6.63 34.16
C LYS A 333 -23.95 5.66 34.33
N VAL A 334 -24.68 5.42 33.24
CA VAL A 334 -25.89 4.60 33.21
C VAL A 334 -25.83 3.70 31.98
N LEU A 335 -25.98 2.39 32.18
CA LEU A 335 -26.10 1.43 31.09
C LEU A 335 -27.54 1.39 30.58
N PRO A 336 -27.77 1.16 29.28
CA PRO A 336 -29.10 0.83 28.78
C PRO A 336 -29.56 -0.50 29.38
N ASP A 337 -30.85 -0.82 29.25
CA ASP A 337 -31.35 -2.15 29.61
C ASP A 337 -30.61 -3.21 28.81
N MET A 338 -29.76 -4.00 29.46
CA MET A 338 -28.91 -4.97 28.76
C MET A 338 -29.68 -6.25 28.39
N ARG A 339 -30.90 -6.45 28.90
CA ARG A 339 -31.77 -7.60 28.57
C ARG A 339 -32.22 -7.61 27.11
N GLN A 340 -32.19 -6.46 26.44
CA GLN A 340 -32.51 -6.36 25.02
C GLN A 340 -31.39 -6.88 24.09
N PHE A 341 -30.22 -7.22 24.62
CA PHE A 341 -29.07 -7.74 23.87
C PHE A 341 -28.96 -9.25 24.04
N LEU A 342 -29.89 -9.98 23.41
CA LEU A 342 -30.07 -11.43 23.62
C LEU A 342 -28.84 -12.28 23.27
N ASN A 343 -27.98 -11.78 22.38
CA ASN A 343 -26.79 -12.49 21.91
C ASN A 343 -25.51 -12.08 22.65
N LEU A 344 -25.57 -11.11 23.57
CA LEU A 344 -24.40 -10.57 24.24
C LEU A 344 -23.86 -11.59 25.23
N CYS A 345 -22.61 -12.01 25.03
CA CYS A 345 -21.92 -12.97 25.88
C CYS A 345 -20.90 -12.28 26.80
N VAL A 346 -20.30 -11.18 26.35
CA VAL A 346 -19.21 -10.49 27.08
C VAL A 346 -19.48 -8.99 27.12
N LEU A 347 -19.46 -8.43 28.34
CA LEU A 347 -19.49 -7.00 28.59
C LEU A 347 -18.25 -6.60 29.40
N ASP A 348 -17.40 -5.76 28.81
CA ASP A 348 -16.29 -5.13 29.53
C ASP A 348 -16.64 -3.68 29.87
N CYS A 349 -16.82 -3.43 31.17
CA CYS A 349 -17.19 -2.14 31.73
C CYS A 349 -16.16 -1.63 32.76
N ARG A 350 -14.92 -2.12 32.69
CA ARG A 350 -13.82 -1.68 33.56
C ARG A 350 -13.61 -0.17 33.51
N GLY A 351 -13.25 0.42 34.66
CA GLY A 351 -13.00 1.86 34.76
C GLY A 351 -14.21 2.78 34.51
N LEU A 352 -15.45 2.26 34.50
CA LEU A 352 -16.65 3.09 34.50
C LEU A 352 -17.09 3.46 35.92
N ASN A 353 -17.57 4.69 36.10
CA ASN A 353 -18.17 5.15 37.36
C ASN A 353 -19.71 5.10 37.29
N LEU A 354 -20.25 3.89 37.29
CA LEU A 354 -21.68 3.64 37.12
C LEU A 354 -22.45 3.98 38.42
N GLN A 355 -23.55 4.73 38.29
CA GLN A 355 -24.26 5.32 39.43
C GLN A 355 -25.25 4.38 40.16
N TYR A 356 -25.47 3.15 39.67
CA TYR A 356 -26.46 2.20 40.20
C TYR A 356 -25.95 0.76 40.19
N ASN A 357 -26.60 -0.13 40.94
CA ASN A 357 -26.37 -1.58 40.86
C ASN A 357 -26.95 -2.13 39.55
N TYR A 358 -26.13 -2.12 38.49
CA TYR A 358 -26.48 -2.60 37.13
C TYR A 358 -26.67 -4.11 37.05
N GLU A 359 -26.51 -4.84 38.15
CA GLU A 359 -26.62 -6.31 38.21
C GLU A 359 -28.03 -6.80 37.82
N TYR A 360 -29.08 -6.00 38.04
CA TYR A 360 -30.44 -6.32 37.59
C TYR A 360 -30.69 -6.05 36.10
N LEU A 361 -29.79 -5.32 35.44
CA LEU A 361 -29.92 -4.95 34.03
C LEU A 361 -29.18 -5.93 33.12
N VAL A 362 -28.31 -6.78 33.67
CA VAL A 362 -27.44 -7.68 32.92
C VAL A 362 -27.85 -9.14 33.20
N PRO A 363 -28.27 -9.91 32.19
CA PRO A 363 -28.57 -11.33 32.35
C PRO A 363 -27.39 -12.13 32.95
N GLU A 364 -27.66 -13.13 33.80
CA GLU A 364 -26.63 -13.96 34.46
C GLU A 364 -25.67 -14.66 33.48
N GLN A 365 -26.13 -14.91 32.25
CA GLN A 365 -25.36 -15.54 31.18
C GLN A 365 -24.27 -14.63 30.58
N ILE A 366 -24.22 -13.34 30.93
CA ILE A 366 -23.22 -12.40 30.40
C ILE A 366 -22.00 -12.40 31.31
N GLN A 367 -20.85 -12.73 30.74
CA GLN A 367 -19.57 -12.54 31.42
C GLN A 367 -19.26 -11.04 31.53
N ILE A 368 -19.30 -10.52 32.76
CA ILE A 368 -18.98 -9.12 33.03
C ILE A 368 -17.54 -9.01 33.50
N MET A 369 -16.71 -8.26 32.76
CA MET A 369 -15.39 -7.86 33.25
C MET A 369 -15.52 -6.55 34.04
N LYS A 370 -15.30 -6.63 35.35
CA LYS A 370 -15.28 -5.51 36.29
C LYS A 370 -13.90 -5.48 36.97
N ILE A 371 -13.32 -4.29 37.12
CA ILE A 371 -12.24 -3.81 38.02
C ILE A 371 -11.89 -2.39 37.58
#